data_AF-A0A0B6Z0A2-F1
#
_entry.id   AF-A0A0B6Z0A2-F1
#
_cell.length_a   1.000
_cell.length_b   1.000
_cell.length_c   1.000
_cell.angle_alpha   90.00
_cell.angle_beta   90.00
_cell.angle_gamma   90.00
#
_symmetry.space_group_name_H-M   'P 1'
#
loop_
_entity.id
_entity.type
_entity.pdbx_description
1 polymer ?
#
loop_
_entity_poly.entity_id
_entity_poly.type
_entity_poly.pdbx_seq_one_letter_code
_entity_poly.pdbx_strand_id
1 'polypeptide(L)' 'MFCVVDRTAATLLPIIEAHIRPGTIIVSDQWRTYNRVGHIVGYHHLTVNH' A
#
# COMPACT_ATOMS: atom_id res chain seq x y z
N MET A 1 -16.67 0.88 -4.35
CA MET A 1 -15.41 0.53 -5.03
C MET A 1 -14.73 1.83 -5.42
N PHE A 2 -13.55 2.13 -4.87
CA PHE A 2 -12.79 3.34 -5.21
C PHE A 2 -11.74 2.98 -6.27
N CYS A 3 -11.74 3.69 -7.40
CA CYS A 3 -10.72 3.55 -8.43
C CYS A 3 -9.69 4.67 -8.28
N VAL A 4 -8.43 4.31 -8.09
CA VAL A 4 -7.32 5.26 -8.12
C VAL A 4 -6.78 5.30 -9.54
N VAL A 5 -6.98 6.44 -10.21
CA VAL A 5 -6.54 6.64 -11.62
C VAL A 5 -5.02 6.69 -11.69
N ASP A 6 -4.38 7.45 -10.80
CA ASP A 6 -2.92 7.49 -10.66
C ASP A 6 -2.45 6.48 -9.62
N ARG A 7 -1.88 5.36 -10.09
CA ARG A 7 -1.41 4.27 -9.22
C ARG A 7 0.08 4.39 -8.93
N THR A 8 0.64 5.60 -8.94
CA THR A 8 2.01 5.81 -8.48
C THR A 8 2.05 5.73 -6.96
N ALA A 9 3.22 5.44 -6.40
CA ALA A 9 3.37 5.40 -4.94
C ALA A 9 3.15 6.77 -4.30
N ALA A 10 3.46 7.87 -5.02
CA ALA A 10 3.22 9.21 -4.51
C ALA A 10 1.73 9.46 -4.22
N THR A 11 0.84 8.83 -4.99
CA THR A 11 -0.62 8.90 -4.78
C THR A 11 -1.11 7.83 -3.81
N LEU A 12 -0.58 6.60 -3.89
CA LEU A 12 -1.09 5.48 -3.11
C LEU A 12 -0.67 5.48 -1.62
N LEU A 13 0.57 5.88 -1.29
CA LEU A 13 1.06 5.82 0.09
C LEU A 13 0.26 6.75 1.03
N PRO A 14 -0.03 8.01 0.68
CA PRO A 14 -0.86 8.88 1.54
C PRO A 14 -2.29 8.36 1.72
N ILE A 15 -2.87 7.72 0.69
CA ILE A 15 -4.21 7.13 0.78
C ILE A 15 -4.19 5.98 1.80
N ILE A 16 -3.16 5.13 1.77
CA ILE A 16 -2.97 4.04 2.71
C ILE A 16 -2.85 4.58 4.14
N GLU A 17 -2.02 5.60 4.38
CA GLU A 17 -1.85 6.19 5.71
C GLU A 17 -3.14 6.85 6.24
N ALA A 18 -3.90 7.50 5.35
CA ALA A 18 -5.15 8.16 5.73
C ALA A 18 -6.29 7.18 6.08
N HIS A 19 -6.30 5.98 5.48
CA HIS A 19 -7.42 5.04 5.59
C HIS A 19 -7.10 3.76 6.37
N ILE A 20 -5.83 3.43 6.56
CA ILE A 20 -5.40 2.20 7.21
C ILE A 20 -4.71 2.56 8.53
N ARG A 21 -5.22 2.00 9.63
CA ARG A 21 -4.66 2.20 10.95
C ARG A 21 -3.23 1.62 11.03
N PRO A 22 -2.24 2.34 11.61
CA PRO A 22 -0.95 1.76 11.93
C PRO A 22 -1.08 0.49 12.79
N GLY A 23 -0.17 -0.45 12.60
CA GLY A 23 -0.16 -1.80 13.18
C GLY A 23 -0.95 -2.83 12.38
N THR A 24 -1.59 -2.42 11.28
CA THR A 24 -2.36 -3.33 10.40
C THR A 24 -1.44 -4.09 9.44
N ILE A 25 -1.80 -5.33 9.13
CA ILE A 25 -1.17 -6.12 8.06
C ILE A 25 -1.82 -5.72 6.73
N ILE A 26 -1.02 -5.22 5.79
CA ILE A 26 -1.44 -4.91 4.42
C ILE A 26 -0.98 -6.06 3.53
N VAL A 27 -1.89 -6.65 2.77
CA VAL A 27 -1.56 -7.68 1.76
C VAL A 27 -1.87 -7.12 0.37
N SER A 28 -0.90 -7.12 -0.53
CA SER A 28 -1.09 -6.64 -1.91
C SER A 28 -0.44 -7.56 -2.93
N ASP A 29 -0.69 -7.32 -4.21
CA ASP A 29 0.14 -7.88 -5.28
C ASP A 29 1.56 -7.26 -5.30
N GLN A 30 2.47 -7.85 -6.09
CA GLN A 30 3.88 -7.44 -6.21
C GLN A 30 4.12 -6.28 -7.21
N TRP A 31 3.11 -5.49 -7.58
CA TRP A 31 3.35 -4.33 -8.42
C TRP A 31 4.31 -3.34 -7.77
N ARG A 32 5.14 -2.71 -8.60
CA ARG A 32 6.25 -1.84 -8.18
C ARG A 32 5.82 -0.73 -7.21
N THR A 33 4.59 -0.25 -7.34
CA THR A 33 4.04 0.77 -6.43
C THR A 33 3.85 0.24 -5.02
N TYR A 34 3.24 -0.94 -4.87
CA TYR A 34 2.93 -1.51 -3.56
C TYR A 34 4.18 -1.97 -2.82
N ASN A 35 5.26 -2.32 -3.53
CA ASN A 35 6.53 -2.65 -2.88
C ASN A 35 7.08 -1.52 -1.99
N ARG A 36 6.64 -0.28 -2.19
CA ARG A 36 7.02 0.85 -1.31
C ARG A 36 6.21 0.93 -0.02
N VAL A 37 5.12 0.19 0.12
CA VAL A 37 4.32 0.13 1.35
C VAL A 37 5.12 -0.44 2.51
N GLY A 38 5.99 -1.42 2.25
CA GLY A 38 6.93 -1.95 3.25
C GLY A 38 7.95 -0.93 3.78
N HIS A 39 8.11 0.23 3.14
CA HIS A 39 8.95 1.31 3.65
C HIS A 39 8.21 2.23 4.63
N ILE A 40 6.88 2.12 4.73
CA ILE A 40 6.11 2.93 5.67
C ILE A 40 6.23 2.31 7.07
N VAL A 41 6.65 3.11 8.04
CA VAL A 41 6.79 2.69 9.43
C VAL A 41 5.41 2.39 10.03
N GLY A 42 5.31 1.26 10.72
CA GLY A 42 4.08 0.89 11.41
C GLY A 42 3.10 0.07 10.57
N TYR A 43 3.48 -0.39 9.39
CA TYR A 43 2.68 -1.36 8.63
C TYR A 43 3.46 -2.65 8.41
N HIS A 44 2.75 -3.79 8.49
CA HIS A 44 3.31 -5.08 8.10
C HIS A 44 2.85 -5.38 6.68
N HIS A 45 3.75 -5.29 5.70
CA HIS A 45 3.41 -5.49 4.30
C HIS A 45 3.75 -6.92 3.86
N LEU A 46 2.75 -7.64 3.37
CA LEU A 46 2.88 -8.94 2.72
C LEU A 46 2.52 -8.81 1.24
N THR A 47 3.22 -9.55 0.40
CA THR A 47 2.97 -9.55 -1.04
C THR A 47 2.61 -10.92 -1.57
N VAL A 48 1.68 -10.97 -2.51
CA VAL A 48 1.35 -12.18 -3.29
C VAL A 48 1.77 -11.95 -4.74
N ASN A 49 2.46 -12.93 -5.33
CA ASN A 49 2.74 -12.93 -6.77
C ASN A 49 1.54 -13.56 -7.48
N HIS A 50 0.92 -12.84 -8.42
CA HIS A 50 -0.25 -13.30 -9.18
C HIS A 50 0.14 -13.63 -10.62
#